data_AF-A0A517NV82-F1
#
_entry.id   AF-A0A517NV82-F1
#
_cell.length_a   1.000
_cell.length_b   1.000
_cell.length_c   1.000
_cell.angle_alpha   90.00
_cell.angle_beta   90.00
_cell.angle_gamma   90.00
#
_symmetry.space_group_name_H-M   'P 1'
#
loop_
_entity.id
_entity.type
_entity.pdbx_description
1 polymer ?
#
loop_
_entity_poly.entity_id
_entity_poly.type
_entity_poly.pdbx_seq_one_letter_code
_entity_poly.pdbx_strand_id
1 'polypeptide(L)'
;MPKRLPKRRKPVAQHDQQLEQQLEQAASIASGLNGFDRWSVLWNKERQFDVTWEPTLMKLRQSVLWFIGGWLIVGAPQVSSAQAEPPDLTVLLRQFRDQCGADVVFRQQDLPPGKYHDVLKPLDESQKIRAVTVCIEEAKKYPRQFFAEVGLKKIGVFAACASKTTTDPSREFDQQLGGYRYFGVYNGTDAIAASFYSEGQLALTFHHETFHHVDSTVDGNTASWQLSSDDAFYQAAITQRRPYRAPPIPAEDLAMLRTKCIGFTLKDAVSQYAAKNSREDQAETARHLMSMLPNSLVQAIEQPELAGSQRILHVLNEYRQSVPDGPSFDWFVDVALERTASPMEFENTQELLDRFVEICDRVDNGDDILSSEPEVARAALRACIRLSPRPISQKQSSRLLALASEITVALLRERICPGQKLQRFDIWGAEDSAGVNHTLRHDVIQFGRDVQRLRWIAAIHAGNSSSDKIVVDALQSNLRLLAKYYVYIDSNFPMTVGTKQEFEDSRRLMVQSVSHDRVNLSGEWQSRSFAKIAQQDVGD
;
A
#
# COMPACT_ATOMS: atom_id res chain seq x y z
N MET A 1 -64.37 -3.06 -32.02
CA MET A 1 -63.94 -4.34 -31.40
C MET A 1 -62.61 -4.12 -30.69
N PRO A 2 -62.49 -4.33 -29.37
CA PRO A 2 -61.23 -4.15 -28.67
C PRO A 2 -60.36 -5.43 -28.79
N LYS A 3 -59.09 -5.27 -29.19
CA LYS A 3 -58.11 -6.36 -29.21
C LYS A 3 -57.65 -6.67 -27.78
N ARG A 4 -57.83 -7.93 -27.35
CA ARG A 4 -57.30 -8.45 -26.08
C ARG A 4 -55.77 -8.54 -26.14
N LEU A 5 -55.08 -7.99 -25.13
CA LEU A 5 -53.66 -8.24 -24.87
C LEU A 5 -53.46 -9.63 -24.23
N PRO A 6 -52.38 -10.36 -24.53
CA PRO A 6 -52.12 -11.67 -23.96
C PRO A 6 -51.63 -11.58 -22.51
N LYS A 7 -52.19 -12.42 -21.64
CA LYS A 7 -51.74 -12.59 -20.25
C LYS A 7 -50.32 -13.19 -20.22
N ARG A 8 -49.35 -12.48 -19.66
CA ARG A 8 -48.04 -13.04 -19.26
C ARG A 8 -48.26 -14.09 -18.17
N ARG A 9 -47.82 -15.34 -18.41
CA ARG A 9 -47.64 -16.37 -17.37
C ARG A 9 -46.35 -16.07 -16.60
N LYS A 10 -46.39 -16.15 -15.27
CA LYS A 10 -45.24 -16.02 -14.35
C LYS A 10 -44.40 -17.30 -14.35
N PRO A 11 -43.07 -17.24 -14.50
CA PRO A 11 -42.15 -18.30 -14.13
C PRO A 11 -41.38 -17.85 -12.86
N VAL A 12 -42.05 -17.80 -11.70
CA VAL A 12 -41.39 -17.39 -10.44
C VAL A 12 -40.85 -18.61 -9.68
N ALA A 13 -41.57 -19.74 -9.72
CA ALA A 13 -41.23 -20.91 -8.91
C ALA A 13 -39.92 -21.63 -9.29
N GLN A 14 -39.55 -21.68 -10.59
CA GLN A 14 -38.32 -22.34 -11.03
C GLN A 14 -37.06 -21.53 -10.72
N HIS A 15 -37.17 -20.20 -10.74
CA HIS A 15 -36.06 -19.30 -10.39
C HIS A 15 -35.75 -19.39 -8.90
N ASP A 16 -36.80 -19.44 -8.06
CA ASP A 16 -36.64 -19.52 -6.60
C ASP A 16 -36.03 -20.87 -6.16
N GLN A 17 -36.43 -21.98 -6.78
CA GLN A 17 -35.83 -23.30 -6.50
C GLN A 17 -34.35 -23.38 -6.92
N GLN A 18 -34.00 -22.77 -8.06
CA GLN A 18 -32.62 -22.76 -8.54
C GLN A 18 -31.73 -21.89 -7.62
N LEU A 19 -32.27 -20.79 -7.10
CA LEU A 19 -31.60 -19.94 -6.12
C LEU A 19 -31.36 -20.68 -4.79
N GLU A 20 -32.36 -21.40 -4.29
CA GLU A 20 -32.28 -22.16 -3.04
C GLU A 20 -31.18 -23.25 -3.12
N GLN A 21 -31.13 -24.02 -4.21
CA GLN A 21 -30.06 -25.01 -4.45
C GLN A 21 -28.66 -24.36 -4.53
N GLN A 22 -28.56 -23.18 -5.15
CA GLN A 22 -27.30 -22.46 -5.27
C GLN A 22 -26.80 -21.87 -3.95
N LEU A 23 -27.70 -21.58 -3.01
CA LEU A 23 -27.38 -21.12 -1.66
C LEU A 23 -27.00 -22.29 -0.74
N GLU A 24 -27.71 -23.42 -0.85
CA GLU A 24 -27.36 -24.66 -0.14
C GLU A 24 -25.96 -25.17 -0.52
N GLN A 25 -25.64 -25.15 -1.82
CA GLN A 25 -24.31 -25.52 -2.29
C GLN A 25 -23.22 -24.58 -1.75
N ALA A 26 -23.49 -23.27 -1.70
CA ALA A 26 -22.55 -22.29 -1.14
C ALA A 26 -22.34 -22.49 0.38
N ALA A 27 -23.42 -22.77 1.12
CA ALA A 27 -23.36 -23.08 2.54
C ALA A 27 -22.57 -24.38 2.83
N SER A 28 -22.71 -25.39 1.95
CA SER A 28 -21.93 -26.63 2.04
C SER A 28 -20.45 -26.46 1.74
N ILE A 29 -20.07 -25.52 0.86
CA ILE A 29 -18.66 -25.19 0.61
C ILE A 29 -18.09 -24.41 1.80
N ALA A 30 -18.87 -23.47 2.32
CA ALA A 30 -18.49 -22.59 3.40
C ALA A 30 -18.30 -23.32 4.75
N SER A 31 -18.96 -24.47 4.97
CA SER A 31 -18.84 -25.24 6.22
C SER A 31 -17.47 -25.91 6.44
N GLY A 32 -16.65 -26.04 5.39
CA GLY A 32 -15.29 -26.57 5.46
C GLY A 32 -14.17 -25.52 5.57
N LEU A 33 -14.52 -24.23 5.59
CA LEU A 33 -13.57 -23.12 5.50
C LEU A 33 -13.37 -22.44 6.87
N ASN A 34 -12.16 -21.91 7.10
CA ASN A 34 -11.88 -21.07 8.27
C ASN A 34 -12.61 -19.71 8.14
N GLY A 35 -12.68 -18.95 9.25
CA GLY A 35 -13.59 -17.80 9.39
C GLY A 35 -13.65 -16.86 8.19
N PHE A 36 -12.50 -16.42 7.66
CA PHE A 36 -12.44 -15.44 6.57
C PHE A 36 -12.90 -16.03 5.23
N ASP A 37 -12.43 -17.22 4.88
CA ASP A 37 -12.79 -17.93 3.64
C ASP A 37 -14.27 -18.34 3.61
N ARG A 38 -14.83 -18.64 4.78
CA ARG A 38 -16.26 -18.91 4.96
C ARG A 38 -17.13 -17.69 4.64
N TRP A 39 -16.69 -16.50 5.05
CA TRP A 39 -17.43 -15.25 4.82
C TRP A 39 -17.32 -14.74 3.38
N SER A 40 -16.15 -14.89 2.74
CA SER A 40 -15.95 -14.44 1.36
C SER A 40 -16.83 -15.20 0.35
N VAL A 41 -17.02 -16.51 0.55
CA VAL A 41 -17.91 -17.35 -0.28
C VAL A 41 -19.38 -16.94 -0.15
N LEU A 42 -19.85 -16.68 1.07
CA LEU A 42 -21.24 -16.29 1.33
C LEU A 42 -21.53 -14.87 0.82
N TRP A 43 -20.58 -13.94 1.00
CA TRP A 43 -20.70 -12.55 0.57
C TRP A 43 -20.67 -12.38 -0.96
N ASN A 44 -19.83 -13.14 -1.67
CA ASN A 44 -19.79 -13.11 -3.14
C ASN A 44 -21.09 -13.59 -3.78
N LYS A 45 -21.81 -14.50 -3.12
CA LYS A 45 -23.15 -14.94 -3.55
C LYS A 45 -24.22 -13.89 -3.26
N GLU A 46 -24.13 -13.19 -2.13
CA GLU A 46 -25.02 -12.08 -1.76
C GLU A 46 -24.96 -10.93 -2.79
N ARG A 47 -23.76 -10.63 -3.32
CA ARG A 47 -23.57 -9.66 -4.42
C ARG A 47 -24.19 -10.07 -5.75
N GLN A 48 -24.41 -11.36 -6.00
CA GLN A 48 -24.95 -11.85 -7.27
C GLN A 48 -26.47 -11.66 -7.35
N PHE A 49 -27.13 -11.42 -6.21
CA PHE A 49 -28.57 -11.28 -6.12
C PHE A 49 -28.90 -9.92 -5.50
N ASP A 50 -29.23 -8.95 -6.35
CA ASP A 50 -29.69 -7.62 -5.99
C ASP A 50 -31.08 -7.70 -5.29
N VAL A 51 -31.10 -8.13 -4.03
CA VAL A 51 -32.33 -8.56 -3.33
C VAL A 51 -32.44 -7.91 -1.95
N THR A 52 -33.29 -6.90 -1.86
CA THR A 52 -33.77 -6.29 -0.61
C THR A 52 -34.87 -7.15 0.02
N TRP A 53 -34.58 -8.22 0.78
CA TRP A 53 -35.62 -8.96 1.53
C TRP A 53 -35.11 -9.59 2.86
N GLU A 54 -35.38 -8.93 3.99
CA GLU A 54 -35.10 -9.43 5.36
C GLU A 54 -35.85 -10.71 5.82
N PRO A 55 -37.10 -11.02 5.39
CA PRO A 55 -37.84 -12.14 6.00
C PRO A 55 -37.32 -13.55 5.65
N THR A 56 -36.71 -13.73 4.47
CA THR A 56 -36.21 -15.04 4.00
C THR A 56 -34.87 -15.40 4.67
N LEU A 57 -34.01 -14.39 4.87
CA LEU A 57 -32.73 -14.53 5.59
C LEU A 57 -32.91 -14.98 7.05
N MET A 58 -33.98 -14.53 7.71
CA MET A 58 -34.26 -14.91 9.09
C MET A 58 -34.68 -16.39 9.22
N LYS A 59 -35.42 -16.92 8.23
CA LYS A 59 -35.76 -18.35 8.17
C LYS A 59 -34.54 -19.22 7.85
N LEU A 60 -33.66 -18.76 6.95
CA LEU A 60 -32.43 -19.49 6.60
C LEU A 60 -31.46 -19.60 7.79
N ARG A 61 -31.31 -18.51 8.57
CA ARG A 61 -30.51 -18.51 9.81
C ARG A 61 -31.04 -19.49 10.85
N GLN A 62 -32.35 -19.61 10.99
CA GLN A 62 -32.97 -20.59 11.90
C GLN A 62 -32.74 -22.04 11.42
N SER A 63 -32.89 -22.32 10.12
CA SER A 63 -32.69 -23.67 9.57
C SER A 63 -31.23 -24.14 9.68
N VAL A 64 -30.25 -23.27 9.46
CA VAL A 64 -28.82 -23.59 9.61
C VAL A 64 -28.45 -23.86 11.07
N LEU A 65 -29.02 -23.10 12.02
CA LEU A 65 -28.81 -23.35 13.45
C LEU A 65 -29.41 -24.69 13.92
N TRP A 66 -30.56 -25.09 13.37
CA TRP A 66 -31.17 -26.40 13.65
C TRP A 66 -30.37 -27.58 13.07
N PHE A 67 -29.80 -27.43 11.87
CA PHE A 67 -28.99 -28.49 11.26
C PHE A 67 -27.67 -28.74 11.99
N ILE A 68 -27.06 -27.70 12.56
CA ILE A 68 -25.81 -27.80 13.33
C ILE A 68 -26.05 -28.41 14.73
N GLY A 69 -27.20 -28.16 15.34
CA GLY A 69 -27.53 -28.68 16.67
C GLY A 69 -27.84 -30.18 16.73
N GLY A 70 -28.10 -30.84 15.59
CA GLY A 70 -28.61 -32.22 15.55
C GLY A 70 -27.56 -33.34 15.44
N TRP A 71 -26.31 -33.05 15.10
CA TRP A 71 -25.34 -34.07 14.65
C TRP A 71 -24.05 -34.23 15.48
N LEU A 72 -23.90 -33.54 16.62
CA LEU A 72 -22.69 -33.63 17.45
C LEU A 72 -23.01 -33.91 18.92
N ILE A 73 -23.42 -35.15 19.23
CA ILE A 73 -23.33 -35.70 20.59
C ILE A 73 -22.65 -37.07 20.52
N VAL A 74 -21.33 -37.06 20.30
CA VAL A 74 -20.44 -38.18 20.65
C VAL A 74 -19.32 -37.55 21.48
N GLY A 75 -19.16 -38.03 22.72
CA GLY A 75 -18.41 -37.38 23.79
C GLY A 75 -16.94 -37.15 23.48
N ALA A 76 -16.61 -35.92 23.05
CA ALA A 76 -15.25 -35.40 23.14
C ALA A 76 -14.94 -35.06 24.60
N PRO A 77 -13.72 -35.35 25.09
CA PRO A 77 -13.30 -34.92 26.42
C PRO A 77 -13.42 -33.41 26.53
N GLN A 78 -13.99 -32.93 27.64
CA GLN A 78 -13.99 -31.51 28.00
C GLN A 78 -12.55 -31.06 28.21
N VAL A 79 -11.91 -30.63 27.13
CA VAL A 79 -10.71 -29.80 27.22
C VAL A 79 -11.20 -28.49 27.83
N SER A 80 -10.93 -28.29 29.12
CA SER A 80 -11.08 -27.00 29.76
C SER A 80 -10.11 -26.05 29.07
N SER A 81 -10.57 -25.40 28.00
CA SER A 81 -9.87 -24.26 27.43
C SER A 81 -9.91 -23.19 28.51
N ALA A 82 -8.76 -22.95 29.14
CA ALA A 82 -8.58 -21.75 29.92
C ALA A 82 -9.01 -20.59 29.02
N GLN A 83 -10.13 -19.94 29.37
CA GLN A 83 -10.62 -18.79 28.64
C GLN A 83 -9.55 -17.71 28.79
N ALA A 84 -8.75 -17.52 27.75
CA ALA A 84 -7.81 -16.42 27.71
C ALA A 84 -8.61 -15.13 27.93
N GLU A 85 -8.17 -14.31 28.88
CA GLU A 85 -8.79 -13.01 29.11
C GLU A 85 -8.80 -12.23 27.79
N PRO A 86 -9.88 -11.51 27.48
CA PRO A 86 -9.93 -10.71 26.26
C PRO A 86 -8.77 -9.71 26.26
N PRO A 87 -8.15 -9.47 25.10
CA PRO A 87 -7.02 -8.56 25.00
C PRO A 87 -7.41 -7.15 25.46
N ASP A 88 -6.55 -6.52 26.26
CA ASP A 88 -6.71 -5.13 26.71
C ASP A 88 -6.70 -4.19 25.50
N LEU A 89 -7.73 -3.33 25.41
CA LEU A 89 -7.86 -2.31 24.36
C LEU A 89 -6.62 -1.41 24.28
N THR A 90 -5.98 -1.09 25.40
CA THR A 90 -4.76 -0.26 25.43
C THR A 90 -3.60 -0.95 24.73
N VAL A 91 -3.47 -2.26 24.90
CA VAL A 91 -2.46 -3.08 24.22
C VAL A 91 -2.74 -3.13 22.73
N LEU A 92 -4.00 -3.35 22.32
CA LEU A 92 -4.38 -3.36 20.90
C LEU A 92 -4.14 -2.02 20.22
N LEU A 93 -4.50 -0.90 20.85
CA LEU A 93 -4.25 0.44 20.31
C LEU A 93 -2.75 0.71 20.10
N ARG A 94 -1.90 0.24 21.04
CA ARG A 94 -0.45 0.32 20.89
C ARG A 94 0.05 -0.57 19.75
N GLN A 95 -0.42 -1.82 19.67
CA GLN A 95 -0.06 -2.73 18.57
C GLN A 95 -0.40 -2.14 17.20
N PHE A 96 -1.58 -1.52 17.06
CA PHE A 96 -1.97 -0.83 15.84
C PHE A 96 -1.00 0.31 15.49
N ARG A 97 -0.70 1.20 16.45
CA ARG A 97 0.27 2.30 16.27
C ARG A 97 1.65 1.78 15.90
N ASP A 98 2.14 0.75 16.58
CA ASP A 98 3.46 0.15 16.32
C ASP A 98 3.49 -0.52 14.93
N GLN A 99 2.34 -1.01 14.46
CA GLN A 99 2.21 -1.59 13.13
C GLN A 99 2.28 -0.52 12.05
N CYS A 100 1.42 0.49 12.04
CA CYS A 100 1.27 1.39 10.89
C CYS A 100 1.65 2.85 11.15
N GLY A 101 1.82 3.27 12.41
CA GLY A 101 2.18 4.63 12.80
C GLY A 101 1.00 5.58 13.01
N ALA A 102 -0.24 5.13 12.76
CA ALA A 102 -1.46 5.91 13.01
C ALA A 102 -2.14 5.52 14.34
N ASP A 103 -3.02 6.38 14.86
CA ASP A 103 -3.86 6.07 16.02
C ASP A 103 -5.28 5.72 15.62
N VAL A 104 -5.86 4.70 16.27
CA VAL A 104 -7.31 4.51 16.25
C VAL A 104 -7.97 5.37 17.34
N VAL A 105 -9.03 6.08 16.96
CA VAL A 105 -9.84 6.92 17.88
C VAL A 105 -11.33 6.58 17.74
N PHE A 106 -12.10 6.82 18.80
CA PHE A 106 -13.53 6.45 18.86
C PHE A 106 -14.47 7.62 19.12
N ARG A 107 -13.94 8.84 19.22
CA ARG A 107 -14.72 10.06 19.44
C ARG A 107 -14.36 11.08 18.39
N GLN A 108 -15.37 11.83 17.95
CA GLN A 108 -15.20 12.86 16.93
C GLN A 108 -14.19 13.94 17.34
N GLN A 109 -14.18 14.33 18.62
CA GLN A 109 -13.26 15.35 19.14
C GLN A 109 -11.78 14.93 19.10
N ASP A 110 -11.49 13.63 18.97
CA ASP A 110 -10.13 13.09 18.92
C ASP A 110 -9.61 12.99 17.47
N LEU A 111 -10.46 13.31 16.47
CA LEU A 111 -10.08 13.45 15.08
C LEU A 111 -9.44 14.83 14.83
N PRO A 112 -8.47 14.93 13.91
CA PRO A 112 -7.89 16.21 13.52
C PRO A 112 -8.93 17.06 12.77
N PRO A 113 -8.72 18.38 12.62
CA PRO A 113 -9.60 19.23 11.81
C PRO A 113 -9.70 18.70 10.37
N GLY A 114 -10.92 18.64 9.82
CA GLY A 114 -11.14 18.16 8.46
C GLY A 114 -12.62 18.03 8.12
N LYS A 115 -12.92 17.47 6.94
CA LYS A 115 -14.30 17.24 6.49
C LYS A 115 -14.79 15.87 6.95
N TYR A 116 -15.72 15.84 7.89
CA TYR A 116 -16.38 14.63 8.35
C TYR A 116 -17.89 14.74 8.19
N HIS A 117 -18.57 13.60 8.29
CA HIS A 117 -20.01 13.58 8.44
C HIS A 117 -20.43 14.19 9.78
N ASP A 118 -21.61 14.82 9.82
CA ASP A 118 -22.09 15.52 11.02
C ASP A 118 -22.72 14.59 12.07
N VAL A 119 -22.90 13.32 11.75
CA VAL A 119 -23.32 12.26 12.68
C VAL A 119 -22.25 11.16 12.72
N LEU A 120 -21.50 11.09 13.81
CA LEU A 120 -20.53 10.03 14.12
C LEU A 120 -20.90 9.37 15.46
N LYS A 121 -21.64 8.26 15.41
CA LYS A 121 -22.12 7.58 16.62
C LYS A 121 -20.97 6.80 17.27
N PRO A 122 -20.69 6.95 18.57
CA PRO A 122 -19.58 6.25 19.23
C PRO A 122 -19.84 4.74 19.33
N LEU A 123 -18.77 3.96 19.39
CA LEU A 123 -18.81 2.52 19.69
C LEU A 123 -18.97 2.26 21.19
N ASP A 124 -19.63 1.15 21.54
CA ASP A 124 -19.53 0.57 22.87
C ASP A 124 -18.17 -0.11 23.11
N GLU A 125 -17.81 -0.41 24.36
CA GLU A 125 -16.49 -0.98 24.70
C GLU A 125 -16.22 -2.33 24.01
N SER A 126 -17.24 -3.18 23.87
CA SER A 126 -17.07 -4.50 23.22
C SER A 126 -16.79 -4.36 21.73
N GLN A 127 -17.41 -3.37 21.09
CA GLN A 127 -17.20 -3.06 19.68
C GLN A 127 -15.85 -2.42 19.42
N LYS A 128 -15.31 -1.61 20.35
CA LYS A 128 -13.97 -1.00 20.20
C LYS A 128 -12.88 -2.06 20.07
N ILE A 129 -12.89 -3.08 20.92
CA ILE A 129 -11.92 -4.18 20.87
C ILE A 129 -11.97 -4.86 19.49
N ARG A 130 -13.18 -5.23 19.04
CA ARG A 130 -13.37 -5.88 17.74
C ARG A 130 -12.94 -5.01 16.57
N ALA A 131 -13.29 -3.72 16.59
CA ALA A 131 -12.91 -2.76 15.57
C ALA A 131 -11.40 -2.61 15.45
N VAL A 132 -10.67 -2.49 16.58
CA VAL A 132 -9.20 -2.38 16.56
C VAL A 132 -8.56 -3.66 16.08
N THR A 133 -9.07 -4.83 16.48
CA THR A 133 -8.58 -6.12 15.96
C THR A 133 -8.69 -6.17 14.44
N VAL A 134 -9.83 -5.77 13.85
CA VAL A 134 -9.97 -5.68 12.40
C VAL A 134 -8.96 -4.71 11.81
N CYS A 135 -8.83 -3.50 12.37
CA CYS A 135 -7.85 -2.53 11.89
C CYS A 135 -6.40 -3.05 11.96
N ILE A 136 -6.01 -3.79 12.98
CA ILE A 136 -4.68 -4.41 13.09
C ILE A 136 -4.46 -5.42 11.97
N GLU A 137 -5.41 -6.34 11.76
CA GLU A 137 -5.29 -7.36 10.71
C GLU A 137 -5.19 -6.72 9.32
N GLU A 138 -6.01 -5.70 9.03
CA GLU A 138 -5.94 -4.99 7.75
C GLU A 138 -4.69 -4.11 7.61
N ALA A 139 -4.16 -3.57 8.72
CA ALA A 139 -2.91 -2.81 8.72
C ALA A 139 -1.67 -3.67 8.42
N LYS A 140 -1.71 -4.98 8.66
CA LYS A 140 -0.62 -5.91 8.32
C LYS A 140 -0.40 -6.06 6.82
N LYS A 141 -1.39 -5.68 5.99
CA LYS A 141 -1.26 -5.68 4.52
C LYS A 141 -0.35 -4.56 4.00
N TYR A 142 -0.01 -3.60 4.85
CA TYR A 142 0.88 -2.48 4.51
C TYR A 142 2.24 -2.64 5.18
N PRO A 143 3.29 -2.02 4.62
CA PRO A 143 4.59 -1.94 5.29
C PRO A 143 4.45 -1.33 6.69
N ARG A 144 5.32 -1.76 7.62
CA ARG A 144 5.32 -1.17 8.96
C ARG A 144 5.58 0.33 8.86
N GLN A 145 4.88 1.12 9.68
CA GLN A 145 4.93 2.58 9.70
C GLN A 145 4.44 3.29 8.41
N PHE A 146 3.88 2.56 7.45
CA PHE A 146 3.45 3.12 6.18
C PHE A 146 2.46 4.29 6.34
N PHE A 147 1.52 4.22 7.29
CA PHE A 147 0.55 5.30 7.50
C PHE A 147 1.20 6.57 8.02
N ALA A 148 2.16 6.46 8.93
CA ALA A 148 2.95 7.62 9.34
C ALA A 148 3.77 8.20 8.18
N GLU A 149 4.34 7.37 7.32
CA GLU A 149 5.13 7.80 6.15
C GLU A 149 4.28 8.54 5.11
N VAL A 150 3.07 8.06 4.81
CA VAL A 150 2.13 8.79 3.93
C VAL A 150 1.49 10.00 4.63
N GLY A 151 1.72 10.19 5.93
CA GLY A 151 1.16 11.29 6.71
C GLY A 151 -0.27 11.06 7.24
N LEU A 152 -0.80 9.84 7.18
CA LEU A 152 -2.08 9.46 7.79
C LEU A 152 -1.91 9.26 9.30
N LYS A 153 -2.48 10.15 10.10
CA LYS A 153 -2.27 10.20 11.56
C LYS A 153 -3.35 9.48 12.35
N LYS A 154 -4.62 9.59 11.96
CA LYS A 154 -5.76 9.10 12.75
C LYS A 154 -6.76 8.29 11.93
N ILE A 155 -7.30 7.25 12.55
CA ILE A 155 -8.40 6.43 12.03
C ILE A 155 -9.53 6.44 13.05
N GLY A 156 -10.60 7.17 12.74
CA GLY A 156 -11.82 7.17 13.54
C GLY A 156 -12.68 5.96 13.23
N VAL A 157 -13.08 5.18 14.24
CA VAL A 157 -14.04 4.09 14.06
C VAL A 157 -15.28 4.31 14.90
N PHE A 158 -16.44 4.30 14.25
CA PHE A 158 -17.73 4.70 14.80
C PHE A 158 -18.78 3.62 14.60
N ALA A 159 -19.80 3.55 15.46
CA ALA A 159 -20.92 2.62 15.27
C ALA A 159 -21.71 2.94 14.00
N ALA A 160 -21.78 4.21 13.63
CA ALA A 160 -22.40 4.67 12.40
C ALA A 160 -21.83 6.03 11.97
N CYS A 161 -21.77 6.23 10.66
CA CYS A 161 -21.48 7.51 10.02
C CYS A 161 -22.72 7.93 9.22
N ALA A 162 -23.22 9.15 9.42
CA ALA A 162 -24.32 9.69 8.64
C ALA A 162 -24.22 11.19 8.45
N SER A 163 -24.78 11.69 7.35
CA SER A 163 -24.82 13.12 7.05
C SER A 163 -26.26 13.62 7.00
N LYS A 164 -26.60 14.73 7.66
CA LYS A 164 -27.94 15.34 7.55
C LYS A 164 -28.26 15.86 6.15
N THR A 165 -27.22 16.11 5.35
CA THR A 165 -27.32 16.53 3.95
C THR A 165 -26.54 15.57 3.06
N THR A 166 -27.03 15.30 1.85
CA THR A 166 -26.29 14.53 0.85
C THR A 166 -26.27 15.28 -0.47
N THR A 167 -25.16 15.20 -1.18
CA THR A 167 -25.08 15.53 -2.61
C THR A 167 -25.14 14.28 -3.48
N ASP A 168 -25.20 13.10 -2.86
CA ASP A 168 -25.29 11.80 -3.51
C ASP A 168 -26.77 11.37 -3.57
N PRO A 169 -27.42 11.45 -4.74
CA PRO A 169 -28.85 11.18 -4.87
C PRO A 169 -29.19 9.70 -4.71
N SER A 170 -28.20 8.81 -4.72
CA SER A 170 -28.39 7.37 -4.54
C SER A 170 -28.54 6.95 -3.07
N ARG A 171 -28.27 7.86 -2.12
CA ARG A 171 -28.33 7.53 -0.69
C ARG A 171 -29.72 7.73 -0.13
N GLU A 172 -30.20 6.70 0.57
CA GLU A 172 -31.44 6.77 1.32
C GLU A 172 -31.22 7.38 2.70
N PHE A 173 -32.21 8.14 3.17
CA PHE A 173 -32.21 8.74 4.49
C PHE A 173 -32.56 7.70 5.54
N ASP A 174 -31.67 7.46 6.51
CA ASP A 174 -31.90 6.55 7.61
C ASP A 174 -32.52 7.31 8.79
N GLN A 175 -33.80 7.02 9.07
CA GLN A 175 -34.55 7.69 10.14
C GLN A 175 -33.97 7.43 11.53
N GLN A 176 -33.34 6.27 11.78
CA GLN A 176 -32.75 5.93 13.08
C GLN A 176 -31.40 6.64 13.29
N LEU A 177 -30.67 6.89 12.20
CA LEU A 177 -29.45 7.69 12.24
C LEU A 177 -29.72 9.20 12.22
N GLY A 178 -30.88 9.61 11.70
CA GLY A 178 -31.23 11.01 11.49
C GLY A 178 -30.44 11.65 10.35
N GLY A 179 -30.07 10.87 9.33
CA GLY A 179 -29.24 11.31 8.22
C GLY A 179 -29.08 10.25 7.12
N TYR A 180 -28.47 10.64 6.01
CA TYR A 180 -28.05 9.74 4.93
C TYR A 180 -26.86 8.91 5.40
N ARG A 181 -26.97 7.59 5.30
CA ARG A 181 -25.98 6.65 5.85
C ARG A 181 -24.71 6.62 4.99
N TYR A 182 -23.55 6.67 5.65
CA TYR A 182 -22.23 6.51 5.04
C TYR A 182 -21.45 5.36 5.68
N PHE A 183 -20.48 4.85 4.92
CA PHE A 183 -19.55 3.82 5.40
C PHE A 183 -18.27 4.46 5.92
N GLY A 184 -17.72 5.45 5.23
CA GLY A 184 -16.56 6.17 5.69
C GLY A 184 -16.39 7.51 4.98
N VAL A 185 -15.34 8.22 5.39
CA VAL A 185 -14.87 9.45 4.77
C VAL A 185 -13.39 9.70 5.10
N TYR A 186 -12.61 9.98 4.07
CA TYR A 186 -11.32 10.65 4.19
C TYR A 186 -11.52 12.16 4.39
N ASN A 187 -10.83 12.72 5.38
CA ASN A 187 -11.04 14.11 5.80
C ASN A 187 -10.43 15.17 4.86
N GLY A 188 -9.68 14.73 3.85
CA GLY A 188 -8.96 15.57 2.89
C GLY A 188 -7.57 15.99 3.32
N THR A 189 -7.06 15.48 4.45
CA THR A 189 -5.75 15.84 5.02
C THR A 189 -5.00 14.63 5.58
N ASP A 190 -5.22 14.24 6.85
CA ASP A 190 -4.40 13.26 7.57
C ASP A 190 -5.22 12.29 8.43
N ALA A 191 -6.51 12.11 8.13
CA ALA A 191 -7.34 11.14 8.84
C ALA A 191 -8.51 10.60 8.02
N ILE A 192 -8.94 9.40 8.41
CA ILE A 192 -10.16 8.76 7.90
C ILE A 192 -11.15 8.52 9.05
N ALA A 193 -12.44 8.44 8.74
CA ALA A 193 -13.48 7.95 9.63
C ALA A 193 -14.24 6.81 8.95
N ALA A 194 -14.51 5.72 9.68
CA ALA A 194 -15.19 4.54 9.18
C ALA A 194 -16.26 4.04 10.16
N SER A 195 -17.36 3.52 9.63
CA SER A 195 -18.41 2.86 10.40
C SER A 195 -18.09 1.38 10.60
N PHE A 196 -18.44 0.85 11.77
CA PHE A 196 -18.34 -0.57 12.12
C PHE A 196 -19.73 -1.22 12.14
N TYR A 197 -20.31 -1.43 10.95
CA TYR A 197 -21.56 -2.20 10.85
C TYR A 197 -21.30 -3.71 10.91
N SER A 198 -20.15 -4.15 10.40
CA SER A 198 -19.64 -5.51 10.52
C SER A 198 -18.11 -5.50 10.35
N GLU A 199 -17.45 -6.59 10.72
CA GLU A 199 -15.99 -6.74 10.56
C GLU A 199 -15.58 -6.67 9.09
N GLY A 200 -16.27 -7.43 8.21
CA GLY A 200 -16.00 -7.39 6.78
C GLY A 200 -16.27 -6.03 6.14
N GLN A 201 -17.33 -5.32 6.54
CA GLN A 201 -17.60 -3.99 6.02
C GLN A 201 -16.54 -2.98 6.48
N LEU A 202 -16.12 -3.02 7.75
CA LEU A 202 -15.08 -2.14 8.25
C LEU A 202 -13.76 -2.35 7.51
N ALA A 203 -13.36 -3.60 7.27
CA ALA A 203 -12.16 -3.92 6.49
C ALA A 203 -12.21 -3.29 5.08
N LEU A 204 -13.35 -3.45 4.38
CA LEU A 204 -13.54 -2.88 3.05
C LEU A 204 -13.48 -1.34 3.07
N THR A 205 -14.15 -0.70 4.01
CA THR A 205 -14.14 0.76 4.14
C THR A 205 -12.77 1.29 4.53
N PHE A 206 -12.08 0.60 5.43
CA PHE A 206 -10.73 0.95 5.86
C PHE A 206 -9.79 1.08 4.65
N HIS A 207 -9.78 0.11 3.73
CA HIS A 207 -8.97 0.19 2.53
C HIS A 207 -9.43 1.26 1.54
N HIS A 208 -10.74 1.45 1.38
CA HIS A 208 -11.29 2.49 0.51
C HIS A 208 -10.85 3.89 0.97
N GLU A 209 -11.04 4.23 2.25
CA GLU A 209 -10.69 5.56 2.75
C GLU A 209 -9.17 5.74 2.90
N THR A 210 -8.44 4.68 3.25
CA THR A 210 -6.96 4.72 3.25
C THR A 210 -6.44 5.03 1.84
N PHE A 211 -7.05 4.45 0.80
CA PHE A 211 -6.62 4.72 -0.56
C PHE A 211 -6.89 6.16 -0.98
N HIS A 212 -8.00 6.80 -0.59
CA HIS A 212 -8.19 8.24 -0.85
C HIS A 212 -7.05 9.09 -0.28
N HIS A 213 -6.47 8.71 0.86
CA HIS A 213 -5.29 9.37 1.42
C HIS A 213 -4.02 9.09 0.61
N VAL A 214 -3.83 7.83 0.18
CA VAL A 214 -2.69 7.40 -0.67
C VAL A 214 -2.72 8.12 -2.02
N ASP A 215 -3.87 8.14 -2.71
CA ASP A 215 -4.11 8.86 -3.97
C ASP A 215 -3.86 10.38 -3.84
N SER A 216 -4.11 10.92 -2.64
CA SER A 216 -3.82 12.34 -2.35
C SER A 216 -2.36 12.62 -2.02
N THR A 217 -1.49 11.61 -1.97
CA THR A 217 -0.11 11.69 -1.47
C THR A 217 0.87 11.19 -2.53
N VAL A 218 1.88 12.01 -2.85
CA VAL A 218 3.01 11.60 -3.69
C VAL A 218 4.30 11.94 -2.96
N ASP A 219 5.18 10.96 -2.82
CA ASP A 219 6.48 11.11 -2.17
C ASP A 219 6.38 11.67 -0.74
N GLY A 220 5.36 11.23 -0.01
CA GLY A 220 5.05 11.66 1.37
C GLY A 220 4.45 13.07 1.47
N ASN A 221 4.15 13.72 0.33
CA ASN A 221 3.53 15.04 0.30
C ASN A 221 2.06 14.92 -0.10
N THR A 222 1.17 15.15 0.86
CA THR A 222 -0.27 15.18 0.61
C THR A 222 -0.69 16.55 0.06
N ALA A 223 -1.25 16.60 -1.15
CA ALA A 223 -1.67 17.87 -1.75
C ALA A 223 -2.91 17.75 -2.66
N SER A 224 -3.83 18.71 -2.54
CA SER A 224 -5.12 18.68 -3.25
C SER A 224 -5.06 18.94 -4.76
N TRP A 225 -3.93 19.42 -5.29
CA TRP A 225 -3.82 19.86 -6.69
C TRP A 225 -3.36 18.76 -7.67
N GLN A 226 -2.93 17.59 -7.17
CA GLN A 226 -2.45 16.49 -8.01
C GLN A 226 -3.59 15.67 -8.67
N LEU A 227 -4.81 15.86 -8.20
CA LEU A 227 -5.93 14.97 -8.49
C LEU A 227 -6.39 15.02 -9.96
N SER A 228 -6.27 16.16 -10.66
CA SER A 228 -6.75 16.26 -12.05
C SER A 228 -5.83 15.62 -13.09
N SER A 229 -4.51 15.60 -12.84
CA SER A 229 -3.55 14.95 -13.74
C SER A 229 -3.56 13.44 -13.58
N ASP A 230 -3.73 12.97 -12.34
CA ASP A 230 -3.86 11.55 -12.05
C ASP A 230 -5.11 10.95 -12.70
N ASP A 231 -6.26 11.61 -12.52
CA ASP A 231 -7.53 11.20 -13.15
C ASP A 231 -7.40 10.99 -14.67
N ALA A 232 -6.64 11.85 -15.36
CA ALA A 232 -6.41 11.72 -16.79
C ALA A 232 -5.50 10.52 -17.14
N PHE A 233 -4.48 10.24 -16.32
CA PHE A 233 -3.63 9.07 -16.48
C PHE A 233 -4.43 7.79 -16.26
N TYR A 234 -5.18 7.73 -15.16
CA TYR A 234 -6.07 6.61 -14.85
C TYR A 234 -7.03 6.31 -16.00
N GLN A 235 -7.70 7.33 -16.54
CA GLN A 235 -8.60 7.17 -17.69
C GLN A 235 -7.86 6.69 -18.94
N ALA A 236 -6.65 7.18 -19.20
CA ALA A 236 -5.83 6.72 -20.32
C ALA A 236 -5.41 5.26 -20.17
N ALA A 237 -5.14 4.79 -18.95
CA ALA A 237 -4.81 3.40 -18.66
C ALA A 237 -5.99 2.46 -18.92
N ILE A 238 -7.16 2.73 -18.32
CA ILE A 238 -8.33 1.85 -18.47
C ILE A 238 -8.91 1.83 -19.89
N THR A 239 -8.70 2.91 -20.66
CA THR A 239 -9.08 2.99 -22.08
C THR A 239 -8.02 2.45 -23.04
N GLN A 240 -6.95 1.81 -22.52
CA GLN A 240 -5.86 1.23 -23.29
C GLN A 240 -5.07 2.23 -24.16
N ARG A 241 -5.20 3.53 -23.91
CA ARG A 241 -4.40 4.56 -24.58
C ARG A 241 -2.99 4.65 -24.01
N ARG A 242 -2.86 4.36 -22.72
CA ARG A 242 -1.57 4.31 -22.01
C ARG A 242 -1.59 3.19 -20.95
N PRO A 243 -1.67 1.92 -21.37
CA PRO A 243 -1.80 0.83 -20.43
C PRO A 243 -0.50 0.61 -19.63
N TYR A 244 -0.65 0.26 -18.37
CA TYR A 244 0.38 -0.36 -17.57
C TYR A 244 0.74 -1.72 -18.15
N ARG A 245 2.03 -2.05 -18.08
CA ARG A 245 2.53 -3.40 -18.38
C ARG A 245 2.36 -4.29 -17.16
N ALA A 246 2.14 -5.57 -17.39
CA ALA A 246 2.22 -6.56 -16.33
C ALA A 246 3.61 -6.49 -15.66
N PRO A 247 3.68 -6.39 -14.32
CA PRO A 247 4.95 -6.46 -13.61
C PRO A 247 5.56 -7.87 -13.78
N PRO A 248 6.90 -8.01 -13.74
CA PRO A 248 7.52 -9.32 -13.69
C PRO A 248 7.19 -10.02 -12.36
N ILE A 249 7.06 -11.35 -12.39
CA ILE A 249 6.88 -12.19 -11.19
C ILE A 249 7.57 -13.55 -11.42
N PRO A 250 8.23 -14.16 -10.41
CA PRO A 250 8.71 -15.53 -10.50
C PRO A 250 7.57 -16.51 -10.85
N ALA A 251 7.87 -17.49 -11.70
CA ALA A 251 6.86 -18.47 -12.15
C ALA A 251 6.31 -19.31 -10.98
N GLU A 252 7.13 -19.57 -9.96
CA GLU A 252 6.74 -20.26 -8.73
C GLU A 252 5.73 -19.45 -7.90
N ASP A 253 5.99 -18.15 -7.71
CA ASP A 253 5.10 -17.25 -7.00
C ASP A 253 3.75 -17.13 -7.70
N LEU A 254 3.76 -16.99 -9.03
CA LEU A 254 2.53 -16.96 -9.82
C LEU A 254 1.74 -18.27 -9.67
N ALA A 255 2.42 -19.42 -9.67
CA ALA A 255 1.78 -20.71 -9.46
C ALA A 255 1.16 -20.81 -8.05
N MET A 256 1.85 -20.34 -7.01
CA MET A 256 1.32 -20.31 -5.64
C MET A 256 0.14 -19.34 -5.50
N LEU A 257 0.19 -18.16 -6.11
CA LEU A 257 -0.93 -17.22 -6.07
C LEU A 257 -2.19 -17.82 -6.71
N ARG A 258 -2.04 -18.53 -7.84
CA ARG A 258 -3.16 -19.22 -8.52
C ARG A 258 -3.87 -20.22 -7.60
N THR A 259 -3.16 -20.91 -6.70
CA THR A 259 -3.80 -21.86 -5.77
C THR A 259 -4.57 -21.17 -4.66
N LYS A 260 -4.23 -19.91 -4.34
CA LYS A 260 -4.95 -19.07 -3.37
C LYS A 260 -6.06 -18.21 -3.99
N CYS A 261 -6.20 -18.18 -5.31
CA CYS A 261 -7.25 -17.42 -5.97
C CYS A 261 -8.65 -17.92 -5.59
N ILE A 262 -9.49 -17.03 -5.07
CA ILE A 262 -10.89 -17.26 -4.75
C ILE A 262 -11.76 -16.21 -5.44
N GLY A 263 -12.87 -16.57 -6.08
CA GLY A 263 -13.77 -15.61 -6.72
C GLY A 263 -13.45 -15.26 -8.18
N PHE A 264 -13.88 -14.07 -8.63
CA PHE A 264 -13.99 -13.73 -10.06
C PHE A 264 -13.03 -12.62 -10.49
N THR A 265 -12.61 -12.70 -11.76
CA THR A 265 -11.86 -11.65 -12.47
C THR A 265 -12.69 -10.37 -12.56
N LEU A 266 -12.08 -9.25 -12.16
CA LEU A 266 -12.64 -7.91 -12.31
C LEU A 266 -12.51 -7.48 -13.77
N LYS A 267 -13.57 -7.63 -14.57
CA LYS A 267 -13.51 -7.25 -15.99
C LYS A 267 -13.53 -5.72 -16.21
N ASP A 268 -14.29 -5.01 -15.37
CA ASP A 268 -14.50 -3.57 -15.48
C ASP A 268 -14.51 -2.89 -14.09
N ALA A 269 -15.48 -2.03 -13.77
CA ALA A 269 -15.57 -1.35 -12.48
C ALA A 269 -16.07 -2.30 -11.37
N VAL A 270 -15.63 -2.05 -10.13
CA VAL A 270 -15.92 -2.93 -8.98
C VAL A 270 -17.40 -2.91 -8.55
N SER A 271 -18.06 -1.77 -8.71
CA SER A 271 -19.43 -1.54 -8.23
C SER A 271 -20.09 -0.41 -9.03
N GLN A 272 -21.40 -0.22 -8.87
CA GLN A 272 -22.07 0.97 -9.40
C GLN A 272 -21.57 2.25 -8.74
N TYR A 273 -21.14 2.18 -7.48
CA TYR A 273 -20.61 3.33 -6.74
C TYR A 273 -19.33 3.88 -7.38
N ALA A 274 -18.51 3.02 -7.98
CA ALA A 274 -17.33 3.41 -8.76
C ALA A 274 -17.66 4.35 -9.93
N ALA A 275 -18.88 4.32 -10.47
CA ALA A 275 -19.29 5.21 -11.55
C ALA A 275 -19.52 6.67 -11.11
N LYS A 276 -19.46 6.96 -9.80
CA LYS A 276 -19.69 8.30 -9.25
C LYS A 276 -18.65 9.31 -9.75
N ASN A 277 -17.37 8.93 -9.74
CA ASN A 277 -16.25 9.65 -10.36
C ASN A 277 -15.00 8.74 -10.34
N SER A 278 -13.94 9.16 -11.03
CA SER A 278 -12.67 8.43 -11.11
C SER A 278 -12.07 8.11 -9.74
N ARG A 279 -12.06 9.04 -8.79
CA ARG A 279 -11.49 8.80 -7.45
C ARG A 279 -12.22 7.69 -6.70
N GLU A 280 -13.54 7.68 -6.80
CA GLU A 280 -14.35 6.62 -6.18
C GLU A 280 -14.14 5.27 -6.90
N ASP A 281 -13.94 5.27 -8.22
CA ASP A 281 -13.55 4.06 -8.98
C ASP A 281 -12.20 3.51 -8.52
N GLN A 282 -11.21 4.37 -8.34
CA GLN A 282 -9.90 3.98 -7.84
C GLN A 282 -9.97 3.45 -6.39
N ALA A 283 -10.65 4.15 -5.48
CA ALA A 283 -10.81 3.70 -4.09
C ALA A 283 -11.62 2.41 -3.96
N GLU A 284 -12.66 2.22 -4.78
CA GLU A 284 -13.39 0.96 -4.88
C GLU A 284 -12.51 -0.18 -5.42
N THR A 285 -11.61 0.13 -6.36
CA THR A 285 -10.61 -0.80 -6.88
C THR A 285 -9.60 -1.16 -5.79
N ALA A 286 -9.11 -0.20 -5.02
CA ALA A 286 -8.17 -0.46 -3.92
C ALA A 286 -8.79 -1.35 -2.84
N ARG A 287 -10.05 -1.13 -2.48
CA ARG A 287 -10.74 -2.04 -1.56
C ARG A 287 -10.91 -3.44 -2.17
N HIS A 288 -11.20 -3.54 -3.47
CA HIS A 288 -11.30 -4.84 -4.16
C HIS A 288 -9.96 -5.56 -4.11
N LEU A 289 -8.88 -4.89 -4.53
CA LEU A 289 -7.50 -5.39 -4.48
C LEU A 289 -7.18 -5.97 -3.11
N MET A 290 -7.40 -5.21 -2.03
CA MET A 290 -7.04 -5.64 -0.67
C MET A 290 -7.90 -6.80 -0.16
N SER A 291 -9.14 -6.92 -0.62
CA SER A 291 -10.05 -8.02 -0.26
C SER A 291 -9.88 -9.29 -1.11
N MET A 292 -9.31 -9.15 -2.31
CA MET A 292 -9.17 -10.21 -3.32
C MET A 292 -7.72 -10.28 -3.81
N LEU A 293 -6.76 -10.15 -2.88
CA LEU A 293 -5.37 -9.84 -3.20
C LEU A 293 -4.73 -10.88 -4.14
N PRO A 294 -4.79 -12.21 -3.87
CA PRO A 294 -4.24 -13.21 -4.79
C PRO A 294 -4.85 -13.11 -6.20
N ASN A 295 -6.19 -13.01 -6.30
CA ASN A 295 -6.90 -12.91 -7.58
C ASN A 295 -6.50 -11.67 -8.37
N SER A 296 -6.42 -10.53 -7.68
CA SER A 296 -6.10 -9.25 -8.30
C SER A 296 -4.68 -9.25 -8.87
N LEU A 297 -3.72 -9.82 -8.14
CA LEU A 297 -2.33 -9.95 -8.57
C LEU A 297 -2.20 -10.91 -9.77
N VAL A 298 -2.81 -12.11 -9.71
CA VAL A 298 -2.81 -13.05 -10.85
C VAL A 298 -3.44 -12.42 -12.08
N GLN A 299 -4.59 -11.76 -11.91
CA GLN A 299 -5.26 -11.07 -13.00
C GLN A 299 -4.38 -9.97 -13.63
N ALA A 300 -3.73 -9.14 -12.80
CA ALA A 300 -2.86 -8.07 -13.27
C ALA A 300 -1.68 -8.58 -14.11
N ILE A 301 -1.21 -9.81 -13.83
CA ILE A 301 -0.13 -10.48 -14.56
C ILE A 301 -0.63 -11.13 -15.86
N GLU A 302 -1.72 -11.91 -15.77
CA GLU A 302 -2.14 -12.79 -16.87
C GLU A 302 -3.06 -12.13 -17.89
N GLN A 303 -3.81 -11.12 -17.45
CA GLN A 303 -4.82 -10.43 -18.25
C GLN A 303 -4.64 -8.91 -18.16
N PRO A 304 -3.43 -8.36 -18.37
CA PRO A 304 -3.18 -6.92 -18.20
C PRO A 304 -4.02 -6.06 -19.14
N GLU A 305 -4.50 -6.60 -20.26
CA GLU A 305 -5.33 -5.90 -21.24
C GLU A 305 -6.77 -5.60 -20.78
N LEU A 306 -7.24 -6.22 -19.69
CA LEU A 306 -8.58 -5.92 -19.17
C LEU A 306 -8.61 -4.54 -18.51
N ALA A 307 -9.73 -3.83 -18.66
CA ALA A 307 -9.93 -2.54 -18.01
C ALA A 307 -9.81 -2.66 -16.47
N GLY A 308 -10.38 -3.71 -15.87
CA GLY A 308 -10.23 -3.95 -14.42
C GLY A 308 -8.78 -4.26 -13.99
N SER A 309 -7.98 -4.93 -14.83
CA SER A 309 -6.55 -5.15 -14.56
C SER A 309 -5.77 -3.84 -14.58
N GLN A 310 -6.09 -2.94 -15.52
CA GLN A 310 -5.49 -1.61 -15.57
C GLN A 310 -5.85 -0.77 -14.35
N ARG A 311 -7.07 -0.89 -13.80
CA ARG A 311 -7.43 -0.27 -12.53
C ARG A 311 -6.57 -0.79 -11.38
N ILE A 312 -6.41 -2.11 -11.29
CA ILE A 312 -5.57 -2.76 -10.27
C ILE A 312 -4.13 -2.29 -10.38
N LEU A 313 -3.56 -2.30 -11.59
CA LEU A 313 -2.18 -1.86 -11.85
C LEU A 313 -1.97 -0.38 -11.52
N HIS A 314 -2.97 0.46 -11.79
CA HIS A 314 -2.95 1.87 -11.40
C HIS A 314 -2.90 2.04 -9.89
N VAL A 315 -3.82 1.41 -9.15
CA VAL A 315 -3.85 1.44 -7.69
C VAL A 315 -2.52 0.96 -7.08
N LEU A 316 -1.92 -0.12 -7.62
CA LEU A 316 -0.61 -0.61 -7.19
C LEU A 316 0.50 0.42 -7.46
N ASN A 317 0.41 1.15 -8.57
CA ASN A 317 1.34 2.25 -8.86
C ASN A 317 1.20 3.40 -7.87
N GLU A 318 -0.03 3.80 -7.51
CA GLU A 318 -0.27 4.87 -6.53
C GLU A 318 0.29 4.51 -5.16
N TYR A 319 0.07 3.28 -4.70
CA TYR A 319 0.70 2.76 -3.49
C TYR A 319 2.23 2.89 -3.53
N ARG A 320 2.85 2.47 -4.63
CA ARG A 320 4.31 2.57 -4.83
C ARG A 320 4.83 4.01 -4.86
N GLN A 321 4.05 4.95 -5.38
CA GLN A 321 4.44 6.37 -5.52
C GLN A 321 4.10 7.21 -4.31
N SER A 322 3.22 6.74 -3.43
CA SER A 322 2.73 7.53 -2.31
C SER A 322 3.81 7.97 -1.31
N VAL A 323 4.85 7.16 -1.14
CA VAL A 323 6.05 7.49 -0.35
C VAL A 323 7.29 7.02 -1.09
N PRO A 324 8.49 7.53 -0.74
CA PRO A 324 9.74 7.11 -1.34
C PRO A 324 9.91 5.59 -1.52
N ASP A 325 9.49 4.82 -0.52
CA ASP A 325 9.57 3.36 -0.49
C ASP A 325 8.18 2.72 -0.38
N GLY A 326 7.20 3.26 -1.12
CA GLY A 326 5.84 2.75 -1.12
C GLY A 326 5.80 1.25 -1.47
N PRO A 327 4.80 0.50 -1.00
CA PRO A 327 4.73 -0.94 -1.22
C PRO A 327 4.76 -1.26 -2.71
N SER A 328 5.74 -2.07 -3.10
CA SER A 328 5.92 -2.54 -4.47
C SER A 328 4.91 -3.65 -4.81
N PHE A 329 4.88 -4.07 -6.06
CA PHE A 329 4.12 -5.26 -6.47
C PHE A 329 4.53 -6.49 -5.64
N ASP A 330 5.82 -6.72 -5.46
CA ASP A 330 6.36 -7.87 -4.72
C ASP A 330 5.95 -7.87 -3.25
N TRP A 331 5.84 -6.69 -2.62
CA TRP A 331 5.29 -6.57 -1.28
C TRP A 331 3.88 -7.18 -1.20
N PHE A 332 3.02 -6.85 -2.16
CA PHE A 332 1.66 -7.39 -2.19
C PHE A 332 1.62 -8.88 -2.53
N VAL A 333 2.56 -9.38 -3.34
CA VAL A 333 2.73 -10.83 -3.55
C VAL A 333 3.07 -11.52 -2.23
N ASP A 334 3.99 -10.96 -1.44
CA ASP A 334 4.35 -11.50 -0.13
C ASP A 334 3.19 -11.46 0.87
N VAL A 335 2.39 -10.39 0.85
CA VAL A 335 1.17 -10.30 1.66
C VAL A 335 0.20 -11.43 1.26
N ALA A 336 -0.05 -11.59 -0.05
CA ALA A 336 -0.98 -12.58 -0.59
C ALA A 336 -0.54 -14.03 -0.34
N LEU A 337 0.77 -14.28 -0.34
CA LEU A 337 1.35 -15.58 -0.04
C LEU A 337 1.59 -15.81 1.45
N GLU A 338 1.22 -14.85 2.31
CA GLU A 338 1.45 -14.88 3.77
C GLU A 338 2.94 -15.00 4.14
N ARG A 339 3.83 -14.56 3.24
CA ARG A 339 5.28 -14.44 3.47
C ARG A 339 5.65 -13.18 4.24
N THR A 340 4.69 -12.31 4.51
CA THR A 340 4.87 -11.11 5.35
C THR A 340 5.18 -11.40 6.81
N ALA A 341 5.22 -12.68 7.21
CA ALA A 341 5.99 -13.10 8.37
C ALA A 341 7.50 -12.89 8.10
N SER A 342 7.95 -11.69 8.48
CA SER A 342 9.32 -11.19 8.52
C SER A 342 9.97 -10.77 7.19
N PRO A 343 9.74 -9.53 6.71
CA PRO A 343 10.71 -8.86 5.84
C PRO A 343 12.01 -8.67 6.65
N MET A 344 12.87 -9.69 6.73
CA MET A 344 14.02 -9.76 7.65
C MET A 344 13.72 -9.04 8.98
N GLU A 345 12.88 -9.64 9.83
CA GLU A 345 12.88 -9.18 11.22
C GLU A 345 14.20 -9.64 11.81
N PHE A 346 15.19 -8.76 11.72
CA PHE A 346 16.41 -8.90 12.50
C PHE A 346 16.01 -8.76 13.96
N GLU A 347 16.26 -9.81 14.74
CA GLU A 347 15.93 -9.82 16.16
C GLU A 347 16.76 -8.78 16.94
N ASN A 348 17.93 -8.44 16.37
CA ASN A 348 18.90 -7.54 16.95
C ASN A 348 19.81 -6.87 15.89
N THR A 349 20.55 -5.83 16.31
CA THR A 349 21.49 -5.09 15.45
C THR A 349 22.63 -5.94 14.89
N GLN A 350 23.04 -7.01 15.59
CA GLN A 350 24.15 -7.83 15.12
C GLN A 350 23.78 -8.60 13.86
N GLU A 351 22.59 -9.21 13.82
CA GLU A 351 22.11 -9.90 12.61
C GLU A 351 21.99 -8.95 11.42
N LEU A 352 21.53 -7.72 11.65
CA LEU A 352 21.51 -6.69 10.62
C LEU A 352 22.92 -6.36 10.13
N LEU A 353 23.87 -6.16 11.04
CA LEU A 353 25.28 -5.90 10.69
C LEU A 353 25.89 -7.05 9.90
N ASP A 354 25.68 -8.29 10.33
CA ASP A 354 26.17 -9.49 9.67
C ASP A 354 25.61 -9.58 8.24
N ARG A 355 24.32 -9.26 8.07
CA ARG A 355 23.69 -9.21 6.74
C ARG A 355 24.25 -8.10 5.86
N PHE A 356 24.54 -6.93 6.41
CA PHE A 356 25.18 -5.85 5.66
C PHE A 356 26.59 -6.22 5.23
N VAL A 357 27.36 -6.85 6.12
CA VAL A 357 28.70 -7.38 5.81
C VAL A 357 28.60 -8.41 4.68
N GLU A 358 27.67 -9.35 4.77
CA GLU A 358 27.45 -10.34 3.70
C GLU A 358 27.13 -9.68 2.35
N ILE A 359 26.25 -8.67 2.33
CA ILE A 359 25.91 -7.95 1.09
C ILE A 359 27.15 -7.23 0.54
N CYS A 360 27.88 -6.49 1.37
CA CYS A 360 29.10 -5.79 0.94
C CYS A 360 30.19 -6.76 0.46
N ASP A 361 30.44 -7.84 1.20
CA ASP A 361 31.43 -8.85 0.82
C ASP A 361 31.07 -9.51 -0.51
N ARG A 362 29.79 -9.79 -0.76
CA ARG A 362 29.32 -10.30 -2.06
C ARG A 362 29.57 -9.29 -3.17
N VAL A 363 29.22 -8.02 -2.97
CA VAL A 363 29.50 -6.93 -3.93
C VAL A 363 31.00 -6.81 -4.23
N ASP A 364 31.85 -6.82 -3.21
CA ASP A 364 33.31 -6.70 -3.37
C ASP A 364 33.94 -7.91 -4.09
N ASN A 365 33.36 -9.10 -3.91
CA ASN A 365 33.77 -10.31 -4.62
C ASN A 365 33.22 -10.39 -6.05
N GLY A 366 32.47 -9.37 -6.50
CA GLY A 366 31.87 -9.33 -7.82
C GLY A 366 30.64 -10.24 -7.96
N ASP A 367 30.05 -10.70 -6.86
CA ASP A 367 28.73 -11.32 -6.90
C ASP A 367 27.70 -10.27 -7.27
N ASP A 368 26.85 -10.61 -8.22
CA ASP A 368 25.85 -9.71 -8.77
C ASP A 368 24.59 -9.62 -7.87
N ILE A 369 24.77 -9.67 -6.55
CA ILE A 369 23.66 -9.66 -5.59
C ILE A 369 22.77 -8.42 -5.76
N LEU A 370 23.36 -7.29 -6.16
CA LEU A 370 22.60 -6.05 -6.34
C LEU A 370 21.78 -6.05 -7.63
N SER A 371 22.15 -6.83 -8.65
CA SER A 371 21.27 -7.03 -9.81
C SER A 371 20.29 -8.17 -9.60
N SER A 372 20.73 -9.26 -8.95
CA SER A 372 19.89 -10.44 -8.77
C SER A 372 18.85 -10.24 -7.67
N GLU A 373 19.19 -9.47 -6.63
CA GLU A 373 18.38 -9.30 -5.41
C GLU A 373 18.45 -7.85 -4.85
N PRO A 374 18.23 -6.78 -5.64
CA PRO A 374 18.30 -5.38 -5.15
C PRO A 374 17.35 -5.12 -3.99
N GLU A 375 16.22 -5.82 -3.94
CA GLU A 375 15.23 -5.68 -2.88
C GLU A 375 15.71 -6.20 -1.52
N VAL A 376 16.65 -7.15 -1.50
CA VAL A 376 17.28 -7.63 -0.25
C VAL A 376 18.12 -6.51 0.35
N ALA A 377 18.94 -5.84 -0.45
CA ALA A 377 19.75 -4.71 -0.02
C ALA A 377 18.88 -3.53 0.46
N ARG A 378 17.81 -3.20 -0.29
CA ARG A 378 16.84 -2.18 0.14
C ARG A 378 16.08 -2.58 1.41
N ALA A 379 15.70 -3.85 1.55
CA ALA A 379 15.07 -4.37 2.77
C ALA A 379 16.01 -4.25 3.97
N ALA A 380 17.31 -4.53 3.79
CA ALA A 380 18.32 -4.34 4.82
C ALA A 380 18.42 -2.87 5.24
N LEU A 381 18.49 -1.93 4.28
CA LEU A 381 18.47 -0.49 4.56
C LEU A 381 17.17 -0.04 5.27
N ARG A 382 16.02 -0.56 4.87
CA ARG A 382 14.73 -0.29 5.54
C ARG A 382 14.73 -0.83 6.98
N ALA A 383 15.31 -2.00 7.20
CA ALA A 383 15.41 -2.57 8.53
C ALA A 383 16.26 -1.70 9.48
N CYS A 384 17.28 -1.00 8.98
CA CYS A 384 18.02 -0.01 9.79
C CYS A 384 17.13 1.09 10.37
N ILE A 385 16.14 1.56 9.61
CA ILE A 385 15.19 2.59 10.07
C ILE A 385 14.21 2.01 11.08
N ARG A 386 13.83 0.74 10.91
CA ARG A 386 12.85 0.05 11.75
C ARG A 386 13.42 -0.47 13.06
N LEU A 387 14.71 -0.80 13.11
CA LEU A 387 15.35 -1.17 14.36
C LEU A 387 15.27 0.02 15.32
N SER A 388 14.35 -0.10 16.28
CA SER A 388 14.22 0.80 17.43
C SER A 388 15.61 1.15 17.97
N PRO A 389 15.87 2.39 18.42
CA PRO A 389 17.16 2.83 18.95
C PRO A 389 17.46 2.15 20.30
N ARG A 390 17.55 0.82 20.29
CA ARG A 390 18.25 0.07 21.31
C ARG A 390 19.67 0.64 21.36
N PRO A 391 20.25 0.79 22.56
CA PRO A 391 21.57 1.37 22.68
C PRO A 391 22.58 0.50 21.95
N ILE A 392 22.98 0.92 20.75
CA ILE A 392 24.09 0.35 20.00
C ILE A 392 25.35 1.12 20.36
N SER A 393 26.49 0.44 20.39
CA SER A 393 27.77 1.12 20.64
C SER A 393 28.08 2.12 19.52
N GLN A 394 28.82 3.18 19.83
CA GLN A 394 29.31 4.13 18.82
C GLN A 394 30.02 3.42 17.66
N LYS A 395 30.82 2.37 17.96
CA LYS A 395 31.52 1.57 16.96
C LYS A 395 30.56 0.85 16.01
N GLN A 396 29.49 0.24 16.55
CA GLN A 396 28.47 -0.43 15.74
C GLN A 396 27.69 0.57 14.89
N SER A 397 27.33 1.74 15.44
CA SER A 397 26.70 2.82 14.69
C SER A 397 27.56 3.29 13.51
N SER A 398 28.84 3.58 13.73
CA SER A 398 29.74 4.00 12.65
C SER A 398 29.91 2.91 11.58
N ARG A 399 29.99 1.63 11.98
CA ARG A 399 30.08 0.51 11.03
C ARG A 399 28.79 0.33 10.24
N LEU A 400 27.63 0.41 10.90
CA LEU A 400 26.32 0.33 10.25
C LEU A 400 26.17 1.44 9.20
N LEU A 401 26.55 2.67 9.53
CA LEU A 401 26.47 3.80 8.61
C LEU A 401 27.43 3.68 7.44
N ALA A 402 28.64 3.17 7.66
CA ALA A 402 29.59 2.90 6.58
C ALA A 402 29.03 1.86 5.60
N LEU A 403 28.54 0.73 6.11
CA LEU A 403 27.96 -0.33 5.27
C LEU A 403 26.67 0.14 4.57
N ALA A 404 25.81 0.90 5.25
CA ALA A 404 24.62 1.48 4.63
C ALA A 404 24.96 2.44 3.49
N SER A 405 26.00 3.27 3.69
CA SER A 405 26.53 4.14 2.65
C SER A 405 27.05 3.33 1.46
N GLU A 406 27.84 2.29 1.69
CA GLU A 406 28.39 1.41 0.65
C GLU A 406 27.26 0.74 -0.16
N ILE A 407 26.28 0.13 0.51
CA ILE A 407 25.11 -0.49 -0.13
C ILE A 407 24.31 0.53 -0.93
N THR A 408 24.05 1.72 -0.37
CA THR A 408 23.36 2.80 -1.09
C THR A 408 24.12 3.17 -2.36
N VAL A 409 25.42 3.44 -2.30
CA VAL A 409 26.22 3.79 -3.49
C VAL A 409 26.21 2.65 -4.51
N ALA A 410 26.29 1.41 -4.05
CA ALA A 410 26.33 0.24 -4.90
C ALA A 410 24.98 0.01 -5.61
N LEU A 411 23.84 0.15 -4.92
CA LEU A 411 22.49 0.11 -5.53
C LEU A 411 22.33 1.15 -6.64
N LEU A 412 22.84 2.36 -6.42
CA LEU A 412 22.77 3.44 -7.40
C LEU A 412 23.61 3.15 -8.63
N ARG A 413 24.84 2.64 -8.43
CA ARG A 413 25.75 2.26 -9.52
C ARG A 413 25.19 1.11 -10.32
N GLU A 414 24.68 0.09 -9.65
CA GLU A 414 24.07 -1.06 -10.32
C GLU A 414 22.94 -0.59 -11.21
N ARG A 415 22.12 0.35 -10.72
CA ARG A 415 20.99 0.81 -11.51
C ARG A 415 21.37 1.55 -12.79
N ILE A 416 22.48 2.28 -12.84
CA ILE A 416 22.87 3.09 -14.01
C ILE A 416 24.10 2.54 -14.76
N CYS A 417 24.61 1.38 -14.33
CA CYS A 417 25.79 0.65 -14.82
C CYS A 417 26.88 1.58 -15.40
N PRO A 418 27.52 2.43 -14.58
CA PRO A 418 28.48 3.37 -15.10
C PRO A 418 29.74 2.64 -15.59
N GLY A 419 30.22 2.98 -16.79
CA GLY A 419 31.48 2.44 -17.31
C GLY A 419 32.69 2.86 -16.48
N GLN A 420 33.86 2.24 -16.71
CA GLN A 420 35.09 2.38 -15.89
C GLN A 420 35.57 3.82 -15.61
N LYS A 421 35.17 4.80 -16.43
CA LYS A 421 35.53 6.23 -16.26
C LYS A 421 34.34 7.14 -15.94
N LEU A 422 33.16 6.58 -15.69
CA LEU A 422 31.89 7.31 -15.55
C LEU A 422 31.59 8.21 -16.78
N GLN A 423 32.10 7.83 -17.96
CA GLN A 423 31.90 8.54 -19.24
C GLN A 423 30.76 7.94 -20.06
N ARG A 424 30.31 6.74 -19.67
CA ARG A 424 29.20 6.02 -20.28
C ARG A 424 28.34 5.47 -19.15
N PHE A 425 27.04 5.48 -19.37
CA PHE A 425 26.04 4.91 -18.49
C PHE A 425 25.06 4.12 -19.34
N ASP A 426 24.53 3.04 -18.79
CA ASP A 426 23.43 2.32 -19.42
C ASP A 426 22.11 2.95 -18.96
N ILE A 427 21.26 3.25 -19.93
CA ILE A 427 19.96 3.90 -19.71
C ILE A 427 18.90 2.85 -19.96
N TRP A 428 18.15 2.55 -18.91
CA TRP A 428 17.06 1.60 -18.97
C TRP A 428 15.77 2.25 -19.46
N GLY A 429 14.89 1.43 -20.04
CA GLY A 429 13.59 1.89 -20.55
C GLY A 429 13.66 2.49 -21.95
N ALA A 430 12.51 2.97 -22.42
CA ALA A 430 12.36 3.63 -23.72
C ALA A 430 11.58 4.94 -23.54
N GLU A 431 11.85 5.91 -24.41
CA GLU A 431 11.04 7.13 -24.49
C GLU A 431 9.63 6.82 -24.99
N ASP A 432 8.63 7.45 -24.37
CA ASP A 432 7.26 7.45 -24.90
C ASP A 432 7.10 8.44 -26.08
N SER A 433 5.88 8.57 -26.60
CA SER A 433 5.58 9.49 -27.70
C SER A 433 5.83 10.97 -27.39
N ALA A 434 6.01 11.33 -26.12
CA ALA A 434 6.36 12.68 -25.68
C ALA A 434 7.87 12.84 -25.43
N GLY A 435 8.69 11.83 -25.77
CA GLY A 435 10.13 11.84 -25.52
C GLY A 435 10.49 11.61 -24.05
N VAL A 436 9.57 11.04 -23.24
CA VAL A 436 9.80 10.83 -21.81
C VAL A 436 10.22 9.39 -21.54
N ASN A 437 11.44 9.21 -21.04
CA ASN A 437 11.87 7.95 -20.45
C ASN A 437 11.49 7.90 -18.95
N HIS A 438 10.38 7.22 -18.64
CA HIS A 438 9.86 7.08 -17.27
C HIS A 438 10.76 6.24 -16.37
N THR A 439 11.47 5.26 -16.94
CA THR A 439 12.43 4.44 -16.21
C THR A 439 13.60 5.29 -15.72
N LEU A 440 14.18 6.10 -16.61
CA LEU A 440 15.21 7.08 -16.25
C LEU A 440 14.74 8.01 -15.13
N ARG A 441 13.54 8.59 -15.24
CA ARG A 441 13.00 9.47 -14.20
C ARG A 441 12.87 8.75 -12.87
N HIS A 442 12.34 7.53 -12.88
CA HIS A 442 12.22 6.72 -11.68
C HIS A 442 13.59 6.45 -11.05
N ASP A 443 14.61 6.10 -11.85
CA ASP A 443 15.96 5.86 -11.37
C ASP A 443 16.55 7.12 -10.72
N VAL A 444 16.39 8.28 -11.37
CA VAL A 444 16.84 9.57 -10.83
C VAL A 444 16.14 9.90 -9.52
N ILE A 445 14.84 9.67 -9.40
CA ILE A 445 14.09 9.88 -8.17
C ILE A 445 14.62 8.95 -7.06
N GLN A 446 14.87 7.67 -7.37
CA GLN A 446 15.44 6.71 -6.42
C GLN A 446 16.81 7.15 -5.88
N PHE A 447 17.61 7.87 -6.67
CA PHE A 447 18.87 8.46 -6.20
C PHE A 447 18.67 9.41 -5.02
N GLY A 448 17.70 10.32 -5.12
CA GLY A 448 17.36 11.23 -4.03
C GLY A 448 16.85 10.48 -2.79
N ARG A 449 16.01 9.46 -3.02
CA ARG A 449 15.37 8.66 -1.96
C ARG A 449 16.34 7.79 -1.18
N ASP A 450 17.23 7.06 -1.86
CA ASP A 450 18.21 6.21 -1.20
C ASP A 450 19.17 7.02 -0.32
N VAL A 451 19.51 8.23 -0.76
CA VAL A 451 20.27 9.21 0.02
C VAL A 451 19.49 9.71 1.25
N GLN A 452 18.22 10.07 1.08
CA GLN A 452 17.38 10.49 2.18
C GLN A 452 17.25 9.37 3.23
N ARG A 453 17.15 8.12 2.79
CA ARG A 453 17.14 6.94 3.65
C ARG A 453 18.42 6.83 4.47
N LEU A 454 19.58 7.02 3.86
CA LEU A 454 20.87 7.04 4.57
C LEU A 454 20.89 8.13 5.65
N ARG A 455 20.31 9.31 5.37
CA ARG A 455 20.18 10.37 6.37
C ARG A 455 19.25 9.97 7.53
N TRP A 456 18.14 9.29 7.28
CA TRP A 456 17.28 8.79 8.34
C TRP A 456 17.99 7.74 9.21
N ILE A 457 18.72 6.80 8.60
CA ILE A 457 19.55 5.83 9.33
C ILE A 457 20.56 6.59 10.21
N ALA A 458 21.20 7.62 9.68
CA ALA A 458 22.10 8.48 10.46
C ALA A 458 21.39 9.21 11.59
N ALA A 459 20.20 9.78 11.37
CA ALA A 459 19.48 10.48 12.42
C ALA A 459 19.08 9.56 13.59
N ILE A 460 18.80 8.29 13.31
CA ILE A 460 18.44 7.30 14.34
C ILE A 460 19.68 6.80 15.09
N HIS A 461 20.77 6.54 14.37
CA HIS A 461 21.91 5.79 14.91
C HIS A 461 23.15 6.64 15.21
N ALA A 462 23.28 7.86 14.69
CA ALA A 462 24.46 8.71 14.89
C ALA A 462 24.48 9.33 16.30
N GLY A 463 25.48 8.94 17.10
CA GLY A 463 25.71 9.52 18.43
C GLY A 463 26.70 10.69 18.48
N ASN A 464 27.36 11.07 17.38
CA ASN A 464 28.38 12.14 17.34
C ASN A 464 28.77 12.61 15.92
N SER A 465 29.72 13.56 15.85
CA SER A 465 30.24 14.22 14.64
C SER A 465 30.97 13.32 13.63
N SER A 466 31.45 12.14 14.03
CA SER A 466 32.16 11.21 13.11
C SER A 466 31.18 10.54 12.13
N SER A 467 29.98 10.20 12.59
CA SER A 467 28.89 9.68 11.77
C SER A 467 28.43 10.67 10.70
N ASP A 468 28.42 11.97 11.02
CA ASP A 468 28.09 13.02 10.06
C ASP A 468 29.09 13.11 8.90
N LYS A 469 30.37 12.79 9.15
CA LYS A 469 31.37 12.75 8.07
C LYS A 469 31.07 11.63 7.07
N ILE A 470 30.81 10.41 7.55
CA ILE A 470 30.50 9.25 6.70
C ILE A 470 29.32 9.56 5.78
N VAL A 471 28.24 10.11 6.35
CA VAL A 471 27.04 10.48 5.59
C VAL A 471 27.37 11.56 4.57
N VAL A 472 28.06 12.63 4.95
CA VAL A 472 28.39 13.71 4.00
C VAL A 472 29.28 13.24 2.86
N ASP A 473 30.26 12.38 3.13
CA ASP A 473 31.14 11.82 2.10
C ASP A 473 30.32 10.95 1.11
N ALA A 474 29.37 10.16 1.63
CA ALA A 474 28.42 9.38 0.82
C ALA A 474 27.51 10.26 -0.03
N LEU A 475 26.91 11.30 0.57
CA LEU A 475 26.06 12.27 -0.09
C LEU A 475 26.80 12.98 -1.23
N GLN A 476 28.05 13.39 -0.97
CA GLN A 476 28.89 14.05 -1.97
C GLN A 476 29.22 13.11 -3.13
N SER A 477 29.54 11.85 -2.83
CA SER A 477 29.80 10.81 -3.84
C SER A 477 28.57 10.58 -4.72
N ASN A 478 27.39 10.43 -4.11
CA ASN A 478 26.13 10.19 -4.84
C ASN A 478 25.68 11.42 -5.64
N LEU A 479 25.87 12.64 -5.09
CA LEU A 479 25.57 13.87 -5.82
C LEU A 479 26.48 14.04 -7.03
N ARG A 480 27.77 13.68 -6.93
CA ARG A 480 28.69 13.64 -8.07
C ARG A 480 28.28 12.61 -9.10
N LEU A 481 27.86 11.42 -8.67
CA LEU A 481 27.36 10.38 -9.57
C LEU A 481 26.12 10.85 -10.32
N LEU A 482 25.13 11.43 -9.61
CA LEU A 482 23.94 12.06 -10.20
C LEU A 482 24.31 13.14 -11.21
N ALA A 483 25.29 13.99 -10.87
CA ALA A 483 25.76 15.06 -11.75
C ALA A 483 26.44 14.55 -13.02
N LYS A 484 27.29 13.53 -12.90
CA LYS A 484 27.92 12.88 -14.06
C LYS A 484 26.88 12.21 -14.94
N TYR A 485 25.88 11.58 -14.33
CA TYR A 485 24.77 10.97 -15.04
C TYR A 485 23.94 12.03 -15.78
N TYR A 486 23.56 13.14 -15.12
CA TYR A 486 22.88 14.28 -15.76
C TYR A 486 23.64 14.78 -16.98
N VAL A 487 24.94 15.05 -16.84
CA VAL A 487 25.78 15.59 -17.92
C VAL A 487 25.85 14.61 -19.09
N TYR A 488 25.96 13.31 -18.80
CA TYR A 488 25.91 12.29 -19.83
C TYR A 488 24.56 12.28 -20.56
N ILE A 489 23.44 12.30 -19.83
CA ILE A 489 22.11 12.33 -20.46
C ILE A 489 21.92 13.59 -21.30
N ASP A 490 22.19 14.79 -20.76
CA ASP A 490 22.03 16.08 -21.47
C ASP A 490 22.88 16.17 -22.74
N SER A 491 24.04 15.50 -22.75
CA SER A 491 24.97 15.51 -23.89
C SER A 491 24.60 14.51 -24.99
N ASN A 492 23.86 13.45 -24.66
CA ASN A 492 23.60 12.34 -25.58
C ASN A 492 22.11 12.19 -25.95
N PHE A 493 21.19 12.77 -25.17
CA PHE A 493 19.74 12.58 -25.32
C PHE A 493 18.99 13.91 -25.15
N PRO A 494 17.90 14.13 -25.91
CA PRO A 494 17.04 15.29 -25.69
C PRO A 494 16.30 15.16 -24.35
N MET A 495 16.61 16.02 -23.38
CA MET A 495 15.89 16.02 -22.11
C MET A 495 14.66 16.94 -22.12
N THR A 496 13.51 16.35 -21.83
CA THR A 496 12.29 17.11 -21.52
C THR A 496 12.47 17.97 -20.26
N VAL A 497 11.69 19.06 -20.14
CA VAL A 497 11.69 19.91 -18.94
C VAL A 497 11.41 19.10 -17.67
N GLY A 498 10.45 18.16 -17.72
CA GLY A 498 10.15 17.29 -16.60
C GLY A 498 11.33 16.41 -16.20
N THR A 499 12.07 15.83 -17.16
CA THR A 499 13.26 15.03 -16.83
C THR A 499 14.34 15.87 -16.16
N LYS A 500 14.59 17.11 -16.64
CA LYS A 500 15.51 18.04 -15.99
C LYS A 500 15.07 18.37 -14.56
N GLN A 501 13.77 18.55 -14.37
CA GLN A 501 13.19 18.82 -13.05
C GLN A 501 13.40 17.65 -12.08
N GLU A 502 13.26 16.39 -12.50
CA GLU A 502 13.53 15.23 -11.63
C GLU A 502 14.98 15.20 -11.13
N PHE A 503 15.96 15.49 -12.00
CA PHE A 503 17.35 15.59 -11.58
C PHE A 503 17.54 16.71 -10.54
N GLU A 504 16.90 17.85 -10.76
CA GLU A 504 16.96 18.99 -9.85
C GLU A 504 16.30 18.72 -8.50
N ASP A 505 15.17 18.01 -8.50
CA ASP A 505 14.47 17.61 -7.28
C ASP A 505 15.28 16.55 -6.52
N SER A 506 15.87 15.57 -7.20
CA SER A 506 16.80 14.62 -6.57
C SER A 506 18.03 15.31 -6.00
N ARG A 507 18.61 16.29 -6.69
CA ARG A 507 19.69 17.13 -6.14
C ARG A 507 19.22 17.85 -4.87
N ARG A 508 18.03 18.44 -4.88
CA ARG A 508 17.46 19.14 -3.72
C ARG A 508 17.28 18.20 -2.54
N LEU A 509 16.77 16.98 -2.75
CA LEU A 509 16.64 15.95 -1.72
C LEU A 509 18.01 15.58 -1.12
N MET A 510 19.04 15.41 -1.95
CA MET A 510 20.40 15.12 -1.48
C MET A 510 20.98 16.28 -0.66
N VAL A 511 20.77 17.53 -1.10
CA VAL A 511 21.22 18.73 -0.40
C VAL A 511 20.51 18.91 0.94
N GLN A 512 19.18 18.68 0.99
CA GLN A 512 18.39 18.74 2.21
C GLN A 512 18.75 17.64 3.21
N SER A 513 19.33 16.54 2.72
CA SER A 513 19.81 15.43 3.55
C SER A 513 21.14 15.74 4.27
N VAL A 514 21.81 16.86 3.96
CA VAL A 514 22.98 17.34 4.69
C VAL A 514 22.55 17.91 6.05
N SER A 515 23.30 17.60 7.11
CA SER A 515 23.05 18.14 8.46
C SER A 515 22.98 19.68 8.45
N HIS A 516 22.07 20.25 9.24
CA HIS A 516 21.82 21.69 9.29
C HIS A 516 23.07 22.51 9.69
N ASP A 517 24.00 21.91 10.44
CA ASP A 517 25.26 22.56 10.84
C ASP A 517 26.23 22.79 9.66
N ARG A 518 25.90 22.31 8.46
CA ARG A 518 26.69 22.49 7.23
C ARG A 518 25.97 23.34 6.17
N VAL A 519 25.29 24.41 6.58
CA VAL A 519 24.60 25.37 5.69
C VAL A 519 25.47 25.84 4.52
N ASN A 520 26.77 26.07 4.76
CA ASN A 520 27.69 26.51 3.71
C ASN A 520 27.84 25.45 2.60
N LEU A 521 27.94 24.17 2.97
CA LEU A 521 28.08 23.06 2.02
C LEU A 521 26.79 22.86 1.21
N SER A 522 25.64 22.93 1.88
CA SER A 522 24.34 22.81 1.19
C SER A 522 24.11 23.97 0.20
N GLY A 523 24.45 25.20 0.59
CA GLY A 523 24.41 26.36 -0.31
C GLY A 523 25.36 26.25 -1.51
N GLU A 524 26.56 25.70 -1.28
CA GLU A 524 27.54 25.43 -2.33
C GLU A 524 27.05 24.37 -3.33
N TRP A 525 26.47 23.28 -2.85
CA TRP A 525 25.93 22.21 -3.70
C TRP A 525 24.68 22.65 -4.48
N GLN A 526 23.80 23.44 -3.86
CA GLN A 526 22.59 23.95 -4.52
C GLN A 526 22.91 24.98 -5.63
N SER A 527 23.94 25.82 -5.43
CA SER A 527 24.28 26.90 -6.38
C SER A 527 25.14 26.45 -7.56
N ARG A 528 25.80 25.29 -7.49
CA ARG A 528 26.62 24.75 -8.58
C ARG A 528 25.79 24.04 -9.63
N SER A 529 26.13 24.24 -10.90
CA SER A 529 25.57 23.43 -11.99
C SER A 529 26.06 21.98 -11.92
N PHE A 530 25.28 21.05 -12.48
CA PHE A 530 25.69 19.64 -12.59
C PHE A 530 27.05 19.47 -13.27
N ALA A 531 27.35 20.25 -14.32
CA ALA A 531 28.67 20.23 -14.97
C ALA A 531 29.82 20.55 -14.00
N LYS A 532 29.65 21.56 -13.13
CA LYS A 532 30.68 21.91 -12.14
C LYS A 532 30.82 20.84 -11.06
N ILE A 533 29.70 20.27 -10.59
CA ILE A 533 29.72 19.18 -9.60
C ILE A 533 30.41 17.94 -10.18
N ALA A 534 30.12 17.59 -11.43
CA ALA A 534 30.67 16.42 -12.12
C ALA A 534 32.20 16.49 -12.31
N GLN A 535 32.76 17.71 -12.46
CA GLN A 535 34.19 17.97 -12.65
C GLN A 535 35.00 18.02 -11.35
N GLN A 536 34.37 17.97 -10.18
CA GLN A 536 35.11 18.00 -8.93
C GLN A 536 35.80 16.65 -8.71
N ASP A 537 37.10 16.60 -8.96
CA ASP A 537 37.93 15.47 -8.56
C ASP A 537 37.84 15.26 -7.04
N VAL A 538 37.88 13.99 -6.64
CA VAL A 538 38.17 13.64 -5.26
C VAL A 538 39.63 14.04 -5.09
N GLY A 539 39.90 15.17 -4.46
CA GLY A 539 41.23 15.35 -3.87
C GLY A 539 41.35 14.24 -2.84
N ASP A 540 42.18 13.24 -3.15
CA ASP A 540 42.50 12.13 -2.24
C ASP A 540 43.02 12.64 -0.89
#